data_AF-A0A519H7Y5-F1
#
_entry.id   AF-A0A519H7Y5-F1
#
_cell.length_a   1.000
_cell.length_b   1.000
_cell.length_c   1.000
_cell.angle_alpha   90.00
_cell.angle_beta   90.00
_cell.angle_gamma   90.00
#
_symmetry.space_group_name_H-M   'P 1'
#
loop_
_entity.id
_entity.type
_entity.pdbx_description
1 polymer ?
#
loop_
_entity_poly.entity_id
_entity_poly.type
_entity_poly.pdbx_seq_one_letter_code
_entity_poly.pdbx_strand_id
1 'polypeptide(L)'
;MLATRGLLSSTELQRATGKNQSTVSRALTGLAPEVQAIGRARATRYGLLRDIMGHSARQPVFVTDSEGFATQWGQLVFLEGERLHLSGRDARLDTHRELPWFLEPLRLQGFLGRLRGSTMGFADGNPERWTLAQQLYVLLAFEHDGPGAFSLGEMRGEILPDAPLDLAARAAQYDQVARDVASTLPAGSSAG
;
A
#
# COMPACT_ATOMS: atom_id res chain seq x y z
N MET A 1 -7.67 6.04 -22.21
CA MET A 1 -8.22 4.66 -22.21
C MET A 1 -7.69 3.84 -21.05
N LEU A 2 -6.36 3.71 -20.89
CA LEU A 2 -5.79 3.03 -19.72
C LEU A 2 -6.23 3.69 -18.40
N ALA A 3 -6.25 5.03 -18.35
CA ALA A 3 -6.77 5.77 -17.20
C ALA A 3 -8.25 5.49 -16.85
N THR A 4 -9.07 5.10 -17.84
CA THR A 4 -10.52 4.92 -17.65
C THR A 4 -10.95 3.45 -17.61
N ARG A 5 -10.18 2.55 -18.23
CA ARG A 5 -10.50 1.12 -18.38
C ARG A 5 -9.53 0.20 -17.64
N GLY A 6 -8.45 0.74 -17.05
CA GLY A 6 -7.45 -0.02 -16.30
C GLY A 6 -6.56 -0.88 -17.19
N LEU A 7 -6.43 -2.17 -16.84
CA LEU A 7 -5.54 -3.14 -17.49
C LEU A 7 -6.08 -3.64 -18.84
N LEU A 8 -5.36 -3.33 -19.93
CA LEU A 8 -5.74 -3.72 -21.29
C LEU A 8 -4.63 -4.49 -22.01
N SER A 9 -5.00 -5.54 -22.74
CA SER A 9 -4.12 -6.22 -23.69
C SER A 9 -3.85 -5.38 -24.94
N SER A 10 -2.80 -5.71 -25.69
CA SER A 10 -2.52 -5.06 -26.99
C SER A 10 -3.71 -5.17 -27.94
N THR A 11 -4.41 -6.31 -27.97
CA THR A 11 -5.58 -6.52 -28.83
C THR A 11 -6.76 -5.63 -28.43
N GLU A 12 -7.00 -5.47 -27.12
CA GLU A 12 -8.04 -4.54 -26.62
C GLU A 12 -7.70 -3.09 -26.97
N LEU A 13 -6.43 -2.69 -26.86
CA LEU A 13 -5.96 -1.37 -27.27
C LEU A 13 -6.14 -1.13 -28.77
N GLN A 14 -5.81 -2.12 -29.62
CA GLN A 14 -6.01 -2.04 -31.06
C GLN A 14 -7.49 -1.85 -31.41
N ARG A 15 -8.37 -2.67 -30.85
CA ARG A 15 -9.82 -2.56 -31.06
C ARG A 15 -10.37 -1.21 -30.59
N ALA A 16 -9.92 -0.75 -29.43
CA ALA A 16 -10.45 0.46 -28.83
C ALA A 16 -9.94 1.74 -29.51
N THR A 17 -8.79 1.70 -30.17
CA THR A 17 -8.19 2.84 -30.89
C THR A 17 -8.36 2.78 -32.41
N GLY A 18 -8.80 1.65 -32.96
CA GLY A 18 -8.83 1.40 -34.40
C GLY A 18 -7.43 1.33 -35.04
N LYS A 19 -6.37 1.18 -34.23
CA LYS A 19 -4.98 1.16 -34.70
C LYS A 19 -4.46 -0.27 -34.83
N ASN A 20 -3.51 -0.47 -35.73
CA ASN A 20 -2.80 -1.74 -35.87
C ASN A 20 -1.79 -1.96 -34.73
N GLN A 21 -1.33 -3.21 -34.61
CA GLN A 21 -0.37 -3.62 -33.57
C GLN A 21 0.92 -2.80 -33.57
N SER A 22 1.50 -2.48 -34.73
CA SER A 22 2.78 -1.75 -34.80
C SER A 22 2.65 -0.32 -34.30
N THR A 23 1.49 0.31 -34.49
CA THR A 23 1.19 1.65 -33.96
C THR A 23 0.97 1.60 -32.46
N VAL A 24 0.17 0.64 -31.97
CA VAL A 24 -0.06 0.46 -30.52
C VAL A 24 1.24 0.13 -29.79
N SER A 25 2.07 -0.75 -30.35
CA SER A 25 3.36 -1.10 -29.76
C SER A 25 4.28 0.12 -29.63
N ARG A 26 4.41 0.93 -30.69
CA ARG A 26 5.20 2.17 -30.65
C ARG A 26 4.67 3.17 -29.61
N ALA A 27 3.35 3.32 -29.52
CA ALA A 27 2.73 4.19 -28.51
C ALA A 27 3.02 3.71 -27.08
N LEU A 28 2.92 2.40 -26.83
CA LEU A 28 3.23 1.81 -25.51
C LEU A 28 4.72 1.97 -25.16
N THR A 29 5.62 1.80 -26.12
CA THR A 29 7.05 2.05 -25.91
C THR A 29 7.33 3.52 -25.59
N GLY A 30 6.66 4.45 -26.28
CA GLY A 30 6.76 5.89 -25.98
C GLY A 30 6.25 6.28 -24.58
N LEU A 31 5.35 5.48 -24.00
CA LEU A 31 4.77 5.69 -22.68
C LEU A 31 5.36 4.77 -21.60
N ALA A 32 6.46 4.08 -21.88
CA ALA A 32 7.03 3.07 -20.97
C ALA A 32 7.31 3.58 -19.53
N PRO A 33 7.69 4.85 -19.29
CA PRO A 33 7.84 5.36 -17.92
C PRO A 33 6.53 5.39 -17.13
N GLU A 34 5.40 5.59 -17.82
CA GLU A 34 4.07 5.76 -17.24
C GLU A 34 3.24 4.48 -17.30
N VAL A 35 3.64 3.49 -18.10
CA VAL A 35 2.86 2.28 -18.36
C VAL A 35 3.60 1.04 -17.88
N GLN A 36 2.94 0.24 -17.03
CA GLN A 36 3.42 -1.08 -16.62
C GLN A 36 2.89 -2.17 -17.55
N ALA A 37 3.79 -2.98 -18.10
CA ALA A 37 3.45 -4.25 -18.73
C ALA A 37 3.39 -5.39 -17.69
N ILE A 38 2.31 -6.16 -17.68
CA ILE A 38 2.00 -7.17 -16.67
C ILE A 38 1.69 -8.48 -17.36
N GLY A 39 2.30 -9.57 -16.87
CA GLY A 39 2.18 -10.89 -17.49
C GLY A 39 3.27 -11.14 -18.54
N ARG A 40 3.10 -12.20 -19.34
CA ARG A 40 4.08 -12.63 -20.36
C ARG A 40 3.38 -13.02 -21.65
N ALA A 41 4.10 -12.83 -22.77
CA ALA A 41 3.67 -13.23 -24.11
C ALA A 41 2.23 -12.78 -24.43
N ARG A 42 1.36 -13.70 -24.84
CA ARG A 42 -0.04 -13.41 -25.21
C ARG A 42 -0.90 -12.91 -24.05
N ALA A 43 -0.48 -13.12 -22.80
CA ALA A 43 -1.20 -12.69 -21.61
C ALA A 43 -0.77 -11.29 -21.13
N THR A 44 0.13 -10.62 -21.84
CA THR A 44 0.60 -9.28 -21.44
C THR A 44 -0.54 -8.27 -21.49
N ARG A 45 -0.76 -7.61 -20.35
CA ARG A 45 -1.66 -6.48 -20.18
C ARG A 45 -0.85 -5.24 -19.82
N TYR A 46 -1.37 -4.08 -20.16
CA TYR A 46 -0.76 -2.78 -19.92
C TYR A 46 -1.66 -1.99 -18.99
N GLY A 47 -1.08 -1.38 -17.98
CA GLY A 47 -1.78 -0.49 -17.04
C GLY A 47 -1.04 0.83 -16.90
N LEU A 48 -1.78 1.93 -16.74
CA LEU A 48 -1.19 3.23 -16.43
C LEU A 48 -0.83 3.24 -14.94
N LEU A 49 0.40 3.64 -14.64
CA LEU A 49 0.85 3.89 -13.27
C LEU A 49 0.07 5.04 -12.66
N ARG A 50 -0.20 4.92 -11.36
CA ARG A 50 -0.85 5.97 -10.59
C ARG A 50 -0.08 6.19 -9.31
N ASP A 51 0.30 7.43 -9.05
CA ASP A 51 0.95 7.79 -7.79
C ASP A 51 0.00 7.58 -6.60
N ILE A 52 0.58 7.18 -5.48
CA ILE A 52 -0.11 6.91 -4.22
C ILE A 52 -0.03 8.20 -3.39
N MET A 53 -0.89 9.17 -3.72
CA MET A 53 -1.04 10.43 -2.97
C MET A 53 0.31 11.13 -2.64
N GLY A 54 1.17 11.26 -3.65
CA GLY A 54 2.50 11.87 -3.51
C GLY A 54 3.65 10.87 -3.33
N HIS A 55 3.35 9.59 -3.12
CA HIS A 55 4.34 8.50 -3.20
C HIS A 55 4.34 7.88 -4.59
N SER A 56 5.51 7.36 -4.99
CA SER A 56 5.68 6.59 -6.23
C SER A 56 4.62 5.49 -6.37
N ALA A 57 4.11 5.31 -7.59
CA ALA A 57 3.28 4.15 -7.95
C ALA A 57 3.96 2.80 -7.66
N ARG A 58 5.29 2.78 -7.55
CA ARG A 58 6.11 1.59 -7.32
C ARG A 58 6.68 1.63 -5.92
N GLN A 59 6.39 0.60 -5.14
CA GLN A 59 6.84 0.48 -3.76
C GLN A 59 7.51 -0.87 -3.54
N PRO A 60 8.70 -0.92 -2.92
CA PRO A 60 9.27 -2.20 -2.51
C PRO A 60 8.42 -2.83 -1.42
N VAL A 61 8.43 -4.16 -1.36
CA VAL A 61 7.81 -4.94 -0.30
C VAL A 61 8.90 -5.76 0.35
N PHE A 62 9.05 -5.60 1.66
CA PHE A 62 10.05 -6.30 2.46
C PHE A 62 9.38 -7.41 3.28
N VAL A 63 10.16 -8.44 3.56
CA VAL A 63 9.83 -9.48 4.54
C VAL A 63 10.92 -9.54 5.60
N THR A 64 10.51 -9.50 6.87
CA THR A 64 11.38 -9.64 8.04
C THR A 64 11.32 -11.07 8.54
N ASP A 65 12.47 -11.71 8.67
CA ASP A 65 12.56 -13.07 9.20
C ASP A 65 12.50 -13.12 10.74
N SER A 66 12.58 -14.33 11.30
CA SER A 66 12.54 -14.54 12.75
C SER A 66 13.74 -13.98 13.51
N GLU A 67 14.84 -13.68 12.81
CA GLU A 67 16.04 -13.06 13.38
C GLU A 67 15.96 -11.53 13.30
N GLY A 68 14.91 -10.98 12.68
CA GLY A 68 14.70 -9.54 12.52
C GLY A 68 15.34 -8.97 11.26
N PHE A 69 15.88 -9.80 10.36
CA PHE A 69 16.46 -9.31 9.12
C PHE A 69 15.40 -9.11 8.06
N ALA A 70 15.29 -7.86 7.60
CA ALA A 70 14.40 -7.51 6.52
C ALA A 70 15.10 -7.62 5.17
N THR A 71 14.46 -8.34 4.25
CA THR A 71 14.93 -8.51 2.87
C THR A 71 13.84 -8.11 1.89
N GLN A 72 14.23 -7.52 0.75
CA GLN A 72 13.25 -7.17 -0.26
C GLN A 72 12.64 -8.44 -0.86
N TRP A 73 11.35 -8.65 -0.59
CA TRP A 73 10.59 -9.78 -1.09
C TRP A 73 10.07 -9.55 -2.51
N GLY A 74 9.69 -8.30 -2.83
CA GLY A 74 9.10 -7.96 -4.11
C GLY A 74 8.88 -6.47 -4.36
N GLN A 75 8.04 -6.19 -5.35
CA GLN A 75 7.58 -4.86 -5.70
C GLN A 75 6.06 -4.85 -5.87
N LEU A 76 5.43 -3.85 -5.27
CA LEU A 76 4.05 -3.47 -5.46
C LEU A 76 3.97 -2.32 -6.48
N VAL A 77 3.03 -2.41 -7.41
CA VAL A 77 2.76 -1.42 -8.45
C VAL A 77 1.29 -1.03 -8.40
N PHE A 78 1.03 0.24 -8.09
CA PHE A 78 -0.29 0.84 -8.11
C PHE A 78 -0.62 1.42 -9.47
N LEU A 79 -1.81 1.09 -9.95
CA LEU A 79 -2.28 1.39 -11.29
C LEU A 79 -3.62 2.12 -11.23
N GLU A 80 -3.91 2.83 -12.32
CA GLU A 80 -5.22 3.43 -12.53
C GLU A 80 -6.37 2.42 -12.40
N GLY A 81 -7.50 2.92 -11.91
CA GLY A 81 -8.68 2.10 -11.61
C GLY A 81 -8.56 1.26 -10.32
N GLU A 82 -7.74 1.70 -9.36
CA GLU A 82 -7.54 1.03 -8.06
C GLU A 82 -7.09 -0.42 -8.19
N ARG A 83 -6.09 -0.65 -9.05
CA ARG A 83 -5.51 -1.97 -9.25
C ARG A 83 -4.11 -2.02 -8.66
N LEU A 84 -3.81 -3.15 -8.03
CA LEU A 84 -2.47 -3.47 -7.56
C LEU A 84 -1.94 -4.66 -8.32
N HIS A 85 -0.68 -4.53 -8.71
CA HIS A 85 0.12 -5.63 -9.22
C HIS A 85 1.32 -5.84 -8.33
N LEU A 86 1.53 -7.06 -7.89
CA LEU A 86 2.61 -7.45 -7.02
C LEU A 86 3.45 -8.50 -7.72
N SER A 87 4.76 -8.28 -7.75
CA SER A 87 5.74 -9.26 -8.22
C SER A 87 6.80 -9.49 -7.14
N GLY A 88 6.76 -10.65 -6.51
CA GLY A 88 7.78 -11.13 -5.58
C GLY A 88 8.67 -12.21 -6.20
N ARG A 89 9.61 -12.72 -5.39
CA ARG A 89 10.58 -13.76 -5.80
C ARG A 89 9.90 -14.97 -6.46
N ASP A 90 8.83 -15.49 -5.84
CA ASP A 90 8.14 -16.71 -6.26
C ASP A 90 6.62 -16.55 -6.40
N ALA A 91 6.12 -15.31 -6.32
CA ALA A 91 4.70 -15.04 -6.32
C ALA A 91 4.35 -13.82 -7.18
N ARG A 92 3.17 -13.89 -7.79
CA ARG A 92 2.51 -12.76 -8.44
C ARG A 92 1.08 -12.69 -7.94
N LEU A 93 0.65 -11.49 -7.59
CA LEU A 93 -0.71 -11.23 -7.12
C LEU A 93 -1.24 -9.98 -7.79
N ASP A 94 -2.49 -10.04 -8.20
CA ASP A 94 -3.23 -8.89 -8.74
C ASP A 94 -4.48 -8.69 -7.88
N THR A 95 -4.71 -7.47 -7.39
CA THR A 95 -5.93 -7.13 -6.65
C THR A 95 -6.63 -5.92 -7.28
N HIS A 96 -7.90 -5.72 -6.94
CA HIS A 96 -8.69 -4.58 -7.38
C HIS A 96 -9.53 -4.06 -6.21
N ARG A 97 -9.30 -2.80 -5.84
CA ARG A 97 -9.94 -2.09 -4.70
C ARG A 97 -9.70 -2.71 -3.32
N GLU A 98 -8.74 -3.63 -3.21
CA GLU A 98 -8.45 -4.38 -2.00
C GLU A 98 -6.93 -4.51 -1.83
N LEU A 99 -6.45 -4.60 -0.58
CA LEU A 99 -5.05 -4.88 -0.33
C LEU A 99 -4.79 -6.40 -0.50
N PRO A 100 -3.55 -6.77 -0.82
CA PRO A 100 -3.09 -8.15 -0.66
C PRO A 100 -3.35 -8.68 0.75
N TRP A 101 -3.68 -9.97 0.86
CA TRP A 101 -4.00 -10.62 2.14
C TRP A 101 -2.95 -10.43 3.24
N PHE A 102 -1.67 -10.29 2.87
CA PHE A 102 -0.57 -10.08 3.83
C PHE A 102 -0.39 -8.61 4.24
N LEU A 103 -1.03 -7.66 3.56
CA LEU A 103 -1.06 -6.24 3.94
C LEU A 103 -2.38 -5.84 4.61
N GLU A 104 -3.45 -6.63 4.47
CA GLU A 104 -4.74 -6.38 5.14
C GLU A 104 -4.61 -6.20 6.67
N PRO A 105 -3.79 -6.98 7.40
CA PRO A 105 -3.62 -6.78 8.85
C PRO A 105 -3.03 -5.42 9.24
N LEU A 106 -2.37 -4.72 8.31
CA LEU A 106 -1.74 -3.43 8.55
C LEU A 106 -2.71 -2.26 8.43
N ARG A 107 -3.97 -2.51 8.02
CA ARG A 107 -4.96 -1.44 7.87
C ARG A 107 -5.35 -0.87 9.23
N LEU A 108 -5.53 0.45 9.26
CA LEU A 108 -6.27 1.08 10.35
C LEU A 108 -7.70 0.52 10.36
N GLN A 109 -8.14 0.04 11.52
CA GLN A 109 -9.49 -0.49 11.72
C GLN A 109 -9.90 -0.42 13.19
N GLY A 110 -11.17 -0.68 13.46
CA GLY A 110 -11.70 -0.67 14.83
C GLY A 110 -11.69 0.73 15.45
N PHE A 111 -11.74 0.78 16.79
CA PHE A 111 -11.84 2.04 17.52
C PHE A 111 -10.62 2.95 17.31
N LEU A 112 -9.41 2.43 17.52
CA LEU A 112 -8.16 3.20 17.38
C LEU A 112 -7.94 3.64 15.93
N GLY A 113 -8.25 2.77 14.96
CA GLY A 113 -8.18 3.12 13.55
C GLY A 113 -9.12 4.26 13.19
N ARG A 114 -10.38 4.21 13.64
CA ARG A 114 -11.36 5.29 13.40
C ARG A 114 -10.96 6.60 14.07
N LEU A 115 -10.43 6.55 15.29
CA LEU A 115 -9.95 7.75 15.95
C LEU A 115 -8.82 8.40 15.16
N ARG A 116 -7.82 7.61 14.74
CA ARG A 116 -6.72 8.11 13.92
C ARG A 116 -7.17 8.57 12.54
N GLY A 117 -8.11 7.85 11.91
CA GLY A 117 -8.68 8.22 10.62
C GLY A 117 -9.43 9.56 10.67
N SER A 118 -10.09 9.88 11.78
CA SER A 118 -10.81 11.14 11.97
C SER A 118 -9.92 12.39 11.90
N THR A 119 -8.61 12.25 12.14
CA THR A 119 -7.65 13.37 12.14
C THR A 119 -6.88 13.51 10.82
N MET A 120 -7.01 12.55 9.89
CA MET A 120 -6.21 12.50 8.65
C MET A 120 -6.73 13.42 7.52
N GLY A 121 -7.86 14.10 7.72
CA GLY A 121 -8.40 15.06 6.74
C GLY A 121 -8.94 14.43 5.44
N PHE A 122 -9.14 13.11 5.42
CA PHE A 122 -9.84 12.43 4.32
C PHE A 122 -11.34 12.70 4.38
N ALA A 123 -12.01 12.57 3.23
CA ALA A 123 -13.44 12.84 3.11
C ALA A 123 -14.32 11.97 4.03
N ASP A 124 -13.91 10.72 4.25
CA ASP A 124 -14.50 9.84 5.27
C ASP A 124 -13.43 9.56 6.34
N GLY A 125 -13.73 9.86 7.60
CA GLY A 125 -12.84 9.58 8.73
C GLY A 125 -12.80 8.11 9.15
N ASN A 126 -13.66 7.25 8.59
CA ASN A 126 -13.68 5.82 8.88
C ASN A 126 -12.76 5.05 7.90
N PRO A 127 -11.65 4.45 8.38
CA PRO A 127 -10.72 3.71 7.53
C PRO A 127 -11.29 2.51 6.78
N GLU A 128 -12.37 1.92 7.27
CA GLU A 128 -13.03 0.78 6.62
C GLU A 128 -13.66 1.16 5.28
N ARG A 129 -13.90 2.46 5.06
CA ARG A 129 -14.47 3.02 3.83
C ARG A 129 -13.45 3.67 2.91
N TRP A 130 -12.17 3.64 3.29
CA TRP A 130 -11.12 4.25 2.49
C TRP A 130 -10.88 3.51 1.19
N THR A 131 -10.60 4.28 0.15
CA THR A 131 -10.10 3.79 -1.13
C THR A 131 -8.78 3.06 -0.96
N LEU A 132 -8.42 2.22 -1.93
CA LEU A 132 -7.15 1.51 -1.90
C LEU A 132 -5.95 2.47 -1.87
N ALA A 133 -6.07 3.61 -2.57
CA ALA A 133 -5.04 4.65 -2.57
C ALA A 133 -4.82 5.26 -1.18
N GLN A 134 -5.90 5.54 -0.44
CA GLN A 134 -5.82 6.08 0.93
C GLN A 134 -5.23 5.05 1.90
N GLN A 135 -5.62 3.78 1.76
CA GLN A 135 -5.04 2.70 2.58
C GLN A 135 -3.53 2.58 2.34
N LEU A 136 -3.09 2.52 1.08
CA LEU A 136 -1.66 2.45 0.73
C LEU A 136 -0.89 3.69 1.20
N TYR A 137 -1.48 4.88 1.06
CA TYR A 137 -0.86 6.12 1.56
C TYR A 137 -0.59 6.03 3.05
N VAL A 138 -1.57 5.57 3.84
CA VAL A 138 -1.40 5.46 5.29
C VAL A 138 -0.34 4.43 5.65
N LEU A 139 -0.31 3.28 4.97
CA LEU A 139 0.76 2.29 5.14
C LEU A 139 2.14 2.90 4.88
N LEU A 140 2.29 3.66 3.79
CA LEU A 140 3.56 4.27 3.41
C LEU A 140 3.99 5.46 4.29
N ALA A 141 3.03 6.19 4.85
CA ALA A 141 3.28 7.41 5.59
C ALA A 141 3.44 7.18 7.10
N PHE A 142 2.82 6.14 7.66
CA PHE A 142 2.70 5.98 9.11
C PHE A 142 3.07 4.60 9.65
N GLU A 143 2.85 3.53 8.89
CA GLU A 143 3.09 2.16 9.36
C GLU A 143 4.54 1.72 9.09
N HIS A 144 5.39 1.93 10.10
CA HIS A 144 6.81 1.55 10.04
C HIS A 144 7.08 0.20 10.74
N ASP A 145 6.24 -0.17 11.72
CA ASP A 145 6.33 -1.42 12.50
C ASP A 145 4.93 -1.99 12.75
N GLY A 146 4.27 -2.39 11.66
CA GLY A 146 2.93 -2.97 11.72
C GLY A 146 2.97 -4.49 11.99
N PRO A 147 1.84 -5.09 12.39
CA PRO A 147 1.78 -6.52 12.72
C PRO A 147 2.09 -7.41 11.51
N GLY A 148 2.95 -8.41 11.71
CA GLY A 148 3.30 -9.42 10.71
C GLY A 148 4.74 -9.29 10.23
N ALA A 149 5.08 -10.07 9.20
CA ALA A 149 6.44 -10.11 8.65
C ALA A 149 6.64 -9.15 7.47
N PHE A 150 5.59 -8.53 6.94
CA PHE A 150 5.67 -7.75 5.71
C PHE A 150 5.59 -6.25 5.97
N SER A 151 6.43 -5.49 5.28
CA SER A 151 6.44 -4.02 5.30
C SER A 151 6.38 -3.48 3.87
N LEU A 152 5.75 -2.32 3.70
CA LEU A 152 5.58 -1.65 2.41
C LEU A 152 6.37 -0.34 2.38
N GLY A 153 7.07 -0.08 1.27
CA GLY A 153 7.85 1.14 1.08
C GLY A 153 9.31 0.98 1.48
N GLU A 154 10.07 2.04 1.25
CA GLU A 154 11.50 2.08 1.57
C GLU A 154 11.72 1.90 3.07
N MET A 155 12.61 0.98 3.45
CA MET A 155 13.03 0.84 4.84
C MET A 155 13.90 2.03 5.21
N ARG A 156 13.35 2.94 6.01
CA ARG A 156 14.13 3.96 6.68
C ARG A 156 14.83 3.25 7.85
N GLY A 157 16.17 3.28 7.85
CA GLY A 157 17.02 2.48 8.74
C GLY A 157 16.60 2.54 10.21
N GLU A 158 16.80 1.41 10.89
CA GLU A 158 16.56 1.12 12.31
C GLU A 158 15.52 2.02 12.99
N ILE A 159 14.33 1.47 13.20
CA ILE A 159 13.39 1.99 14.18
C ILE A 159 14.07 1.82 15.53
N LEU A 160 14.85 2.83 15.93
CA LEU A 160 15.29 2.95 17.29
C LEU A 160 14.00 3.01 18.11
N PRO A 161 13.79 2.11 19.08
CA PRO A 161 12.61 2.19 19.91
C PRO A 161 12.58 3.59 20.51
N ASP A 162 11.47 4.32 20.32
CA ASP A 162 11.22 5.60 20.98
C ASP A 162 11.33 5.48 22.52
N ALA A 163 11.29 4.24 23.02
CA ALA A 163 11.45 3.89 24.41
C ALA A 163 12.90 3.45 24.78
N PRO A 164 13.43 3.90 25.94
CA PRO A 164 14.72 3.52 26.49
C PRO A 164 14.99 2.03 26.41
N LEU A 165 16.25 1.64 26.18
CA LEU A 165 16.65 0.23 26.26
C LEU A 165 16.57 -0.32 27.69
N ASP A 166 16.72 0.55 28.69
CA ASP A 166 16.52 0.21 30.09
C ASP A 166 15.04 -0.14 30.36
N LEU A 167 14.80 -1.32 30.93
CA LEU A 167 13.46 -1.87 31.12
C LEU A 167 12.61 -1.04 32.09
N ALA A 168 13.22 -0.47 33.14
CA ALA A 168 12.50 0.32 34.12
C ALA A 168 12.07 1.67 33.53
N ALA A 169 12.97 2.35 32.82
CA ALA A 169 12.68 3.59 32.11
C ALA A 169 11.66 3.37 30.97
N ARG A 170 11.75 2.24 30.26
CA ARG A 170 10.77 1.83 29.24
C ARG A 170 9.37 1.63 29.82
N ALA A 171 9.27 0.92 30.96
CA ALA A 171 8.00 0.70 31.64
C ALA A 171 7.37 2.05 32.07
N ALA A 172 8.15 2.94 32.69
CA ALA A 172 7.68 4.24 33.11
C ALA A 172 7.20 5.11 31.93
N GLN A 173 7.89 5.05 30.79
CA GLN A 173 7.45 5.76 29.58
C GLN A 173 6.15 5.18 29.02
N TYR A 174 6.01 3.85 28.95
CA TYR A 174 4.77 3.23 28.49
C TYR A 174 3.59 3.55 29.41
N ASP A 175 3.81 3.60 30.74
CA ASP A 175 2.79 4.05 31.69
C ASP A 175 2.39 5.51 31.49
N GLN A 176 3.35 6.37 31.11
CA GLN A 176 3.06 7.78 30.81
C GLN A 176 2.25 7.90 29.52
N VAL A 177 2.69 7.24 28.44
CA VAL A 177 1.97 7.22 27.16
C VAL A 177 0.54 6.69 27.33
N ALA A 178 0.37 5.61 28.11
CA ALA A 178 -0.95 5.05 28.40
C ALA A 178 -1.86 6.06 29.13
N ARG A 179 -1.34 6.79 30.11
CA ARG A 179 -2.09 7.84 30.84
C ARG A 179 -2.46 9.02 29.93
N ASP A 180 -1.53 9.47 29.09
CA ASP A 180 -1.76 10.58 28.18
C ASP A 180 -2.84 10.23 27.14
N VAL A 181 -2.77 9.02 26.58
CA VAL A 181 -3.81 8.50 25.68
C VAL A 181 -5.15 8.39 26.41
N ALA A 182 -5.20 7.80 27.61
CA ALA A 182 -6.44 7.69 28.38
C ALA A 182 -7.11 9.05 28.67
N SER A 183 -6.32 10.12 28.80
CA SER A 183 -6.82 11.48 29.02
C SER A 183 -7.36 12.18 27.76
N THR A 184 -6.98 11.71 26.57
CA THR A 184 -7.29 12.34 25.28
C THR A 184 -8.29 11.54 24.44
N LEU A 185 -8.48 10.25 24.75
CA LEU A 185 -9.50 9.44 24.11
C LEU A 185 -10.91 9.94 24.49
N PRO A 186 -11.83 10.10 23.52
CA PRO A 186 -13.25 10.28 23.84
C PRO A 186 -13.70 9.12 24.72
N ALA A 187 -14.58 9.38 25.70
CA ALA A 187 -15.14 8.32 26.54
C ALA A 187 -15.72 7.19 25.66
N GLY A 188 -15.05 6.03 25.68
CA GLY A 188 -15.40 4.89 24.84
C GLY A 188 -16.55 4.09 25.45
N SER A 189 -17.60 3.87 24.66
CA SER A 189 -18.76 3.03 24.94
C SER A 189 -18.36 1.57 25.21
N SER A 190 -17.92 1.27 26.42
CA SER A 190 -18.05 -0.07 27.02
C SER A 190 -19.39 -0.12 27.77
N ALA A 191 -20.48 -0.17 27.01
CA ALA A 191 -21.78 -0.60 27.50
C ALA A 191 -22.17 -1.81 26.65
N GLY A 192 -21.97 -3.00 27.21
CA GLY A 192 -22.20 -4.30 26.57
C GLY A 192 -21.27 -5.35 27.15
#